data_AF-A0A840WK08-F1
#
_entry.id   AF-A0A840WK08-F1
#
_cell.length_a   1.000
_cell.length_b   1.000
_cell.length_c   1.000
_cell.angle_alpha   90.00
_cell.angle_beta   90.00
_cell.angle_gamma   90.00
#
_symmetry.space_group_name_H-M   'P 1'
#
loop_
_entity.id
_entity.type
_entity.pdbx_description
1 polymer ?
#
loop_
_entity_poly.entity_id
_entity_poly.type
_entity_poly.pdbx_seq_one_letter_code
_entity_poly.pdbx_strand_id
1 'polypeptide(L)'
;MRWDSTALAIMCVPCQRSGGYFVPTDQLVLASLDAERPHPVHALASRLRSTWADRLFHAGAVRVVVAMDDLAVTRSWMLPPTTPTIDDLWPQLHDSLNRSMEGTRIPVWFVRWSHLVDPSDYGQQVGLIAQACARNDAELRWRHLHEVMGEEVARRLRFERSTGRGDTPVVMRRRAADQVANYAVQGQLVHQWGVAAYLHWTAEETELMGTVEPAFATRVVAGPGYGESAPASVWERFPPRFADLVEELRLYADDLPQTPGAVRPKVATAVLEGLAGLLTPGTCELARRRLRSLDAVLGGGPINRARVRRLLEELRDLELEPGWAVEQVVKKLFCQLTSRYTDAQNRDELDRHRHLVADLANALDPQISDQVTLALTGSMTGAPEGIWHPYFSDIDIMPLFATAPSPDLLARVRQAYTVPRRPSWVHLNEGAREGVAGLTRDPANGMFVADQLHTLTAVEAGKLGRLVAPMRHVGGSPAVFEAFTRAHDARTRVA
;
A
#
# COMPACT_ATOMS: atom_id res chain seq x y z
N MET A 1 -7.98 13.50 -31.70
CA MET A 1 -7.49 12.19 -31.23
C MET A 1 -8.02 11.10 -32.18
N ARG A 2 -7.34 9.95 -32.36
CA ARG A 2 -7.91 8.81 -33.11
C ARG A 2 -8.70 7.92 -32.16
N TRP A 3 -10.02 8.06 -32.16
CA TRP A 3 -10.92 7.40 -31.21
C TRP A 3 -11.29 5.97 -31.62
N ASP A 4 -11.32 5.71 -32.92
CA ASP A 4 -11.53 4.42 -33.58
C ASP A 4 -10.64 3.27 -33.07
N SER A 5 -9.46 3.57 -32.54
CA SER A 5 -8.55 2.59 -31.90
C SER A 5 -8.34 2.83 -30.38
N THR A 6 -9.27 3.53 -29.74
CA THR A 6 -9.18 3.93 -28.32
C THR A 6 -10.34 3.34 -27.52
N ALA A 7 -10.02 2.65 -26.43
CA ALA A 7 -11.00 2.38 -25.37
C ALA A 7 -11.10 3.61 -24.46
N LEU A 8 -12.31 3.99 -24.08
CA LEU A 8 -12.57 5.15 -23.21
C LEU A 8 -13.26 4.70 -21.91
N ALA A 9 -12.83 5.26 -20.79
CA ALA A 9 -13.53 5.18 -19.52
C ALA A 9 -13.75 6.60 -18.98
N ILE A 10 -14.92 6.89 -18.43
CA ILE A 10 -15.17 8.13 -17.68
C ILE A 10 -15.23 7.78 -16.19
N MET A 11 -14.50 8.51 -15.35
CA MET A 11 -14.41 8.26 -13.90
C MET A 11 -14.79 9.50 -13.11
N CYS A 12 -15.40 9.31 -11.94
CA CYS A 12 -15.49 10.35 -10.93
C CYS A 12 -14.09 10.78 -10.44
N VAL A 13 -13.92 12.06 -10.11
CA VAL A 13 -12.70 12.53 -9.41
C VAL A 13 -12.63 11.93 -7.99
N PRO A 14 -11.45 11.51 -7.50
CA PRO A 14 -11.28 11.02 -6.13
C PRO A 14 -11.72 12.03 -5.06
N CYS A 15 -12.33 11.54 -3.99
CA CYS A 15 -12.89 12.37 -2.92
C CYS A 15 -12.88 11.68 -1.54
N GLN A 16 -12.75 12.47 -0.48
CA GLN A 16 -12.76 12.06 0.92
C GLN A 16 -13.88 12.74 1.71
N ARG A 17 -14.28 12.19 2.86
CA ARG A 17 -15.37 12.75 3.68
C ARG A 17 -14.81 13.72 4.72
N SER A 18 -15.22 14.99 4.66
CA SER A 18 -14.80 16.02 5.62
C SER A 18 -15.94 16.98 5.93
N GLY A 19 -16.19 17.26 7.21
CA GLY A 19 -17.23 18.21 7.65
C GLY A 19 -18.66 17.88 7.21
N GLY A 20 -18.96 16.61 6.85
CA GLY A 20 -20.24 16.21 6.25
C GLY A 20 -20.28 16.29 4.72
N TYR A 21 -19.23 16.81 4.09
CA TYR A 21 -19.07 16.95 2.64
C TYR A 21 -18.15 15.87 2.04
N PHE A 22 -18.18 15.77 0.71
CA PHE A 22 -17.26 14.96 -0.08
C PHE A 22 -16.32 15.96 -0.76
N VAL A 23 -15.03 15.91 -0.41
CA VAL A 23 -14.03 16.89 -0.81
C VAL A 23 -13.06 16.21 -1.78
N PRO A 24 -12.84 16.76 -2.99
CA PRO A 24 -11.81 16.32 -3.91
C PRO A 24 -10.44 16.25 -3.24
N THR A 25 -9.63 15.28 -3.65
CA THR A 25 -8.29 15.05 -3.10
C THR A 25 -7.38 14.44 -4.16
N ASP A 26 -6.09 14.70 -3.99
CA ASP A 26 -4.93 14.03 -4.59
C ASP A 26 -4.86 12.53 -4.24
N GLN A 27 -5.46 12.11 -3.12
CA GLN A 27 -5.55 10.72 -2.70
C GLN A 27 -6.53 9.95 -3.62
N LEU A 28 -6.10 8.80 -4.15
CA LEU A 28 -6.90 7.86 -4.94
C LEU A 28 -7.91 7.08 -4.08
N VAL A 29 -8.78 7.82 -3.41
CA VAL A 29 -9.86 7.30 -2.56
C VAL A 29 -11.21 7.79 -3.08
N LEU A 30 -12.26 7.01 -2.80
CA LEU A 30 -13.64 7.37 -3.09
C LEU A 30 -14.44 7.23 -1.80
N ALA A 31 -14.91 8.36 -1.28
CA ALA A 31 -15.88 8.39 -0.20
C ALA A 31 -17.24 7.88 -0.69
N SER A 32 -17.93 7.13 0.16
CA SER A 32 -19.36 6.80 0.04
C SER A 32 -20.13 7.30 1.26
N LEU A 33 -21.45 7.09 1.28
CA LEU A 33 -22.28 7.40 2.45
C LEU A 33 -21.87 6.59 3.69
N ASP A 34 -21.36 5.38 3.50
CA ASP A 34 -21.04 4.43 4.58
C ASP A 34 -19.55 4.45 4.97
N ALA A 35 -18.62 4.56 4.00
CA ALA A 35 -17.19 4.48 4.25
C ALA A 35 -16.32 5.09 3.13
N GLU A 36 -15.06 5.35 3.43
CA GLU A 36 -14.02 5.62 2.41
C GLU A 36 -13.37 4.33 1.93
N ARG A 37 -13.32 4.15 0.60
CA ARG A 37 -12.72 2.99 -0.10
C ARG A 37 -11.66 3.45 -1.11
N PRO A 38 -10.75 2.58 -1.57
CA PRO A 38 -9.88 2.87 -2.71
C PRO A 38 -10.70 3.27 -3.95
N HIS A 39 -10.14 4.14 -4.78
CA HIS A 39 -10.81 4.59 -6.01
C HIS A 39 -10.86 3.48 -7.09
N PRO A 40 -11.90 3.41 -7.95
CA PRO A 40 -12.04 2.38 -8.98
C PRO A 40 -10.85 2.23 -9.94
N VAL A 41 -9.99 3.24 -10.05
CA VAL A 41 -8.75 3.18 -10.82
C VAL A 41 -7.84 1.99 -10.44
N HIS A 42 -7.83 1.57 -9.17
CA HIS A 42 -7.06 0.39 -8.76
C HIS A 42 -7.65 -0.93 -9.30
N ALA A 43 -8.97 -1.04 -9.38
CA ALA A 43 -9.64 -2.20 -9.98
C ALA A 43 -9.42 -2.25 -11.50
N LEU A 44 -9.47 -1.08 -12.17
CA LEU A 44 -9.10 -0.96 -13.58
C LEU A 44 -7.66 -1.41 -13.84
N ALA A 45 -6.70 -0.90 -13.07
CA ALA A 45 -5.28 -1.26 -13.20
C ALA A 45 -5.07 -2.78 -13.04
N SER A 46 -5.76 -3.40 -12.07
CA SER A 46 -5.73 -4.86 -11.89
C SER A 46 -6.25 -5.61 -13.12
N ARG A 47 -7.42 -5.23 -13.66
CA ARG A 47 -7.96 -5.84 -14.89
C ARG A 47 -7.03 -5.64 -16.10
N LEU A 48 -6.45 -4.46 -16.27
CA LEU A 48 -5.54 -4.13 -17.39
C LEU A 48 -4.17 -4.82 -17.30
N ARG A 49 -3.77 -5.34 -16.13
CA ARG A 49 -2.62 -6.25 -15.97
C ARG A 49 -2.96 -7.71 -16.33
N SER A 50 -4.23 -8.10 -16.33
CA SER A 50 -4.70 -9.48 -16.51
C SER A 50 -5.04 -9.86 -17.96
N THR A 51 -5.51 -11.09 -18.17
CA THR A 51 -6.10 -11.55 -19.44
C THR A 51 -7.43 -10.87 -19.80
N TRP A 52 -8.07 -10.15 -18.87
CA TRP A 52 -9.23 -9.32 -19.20
C TRP A 52 -8.91 -8.25 -20.25
N ALA A 53 -7.66 -7.74 -20.27
CA ALA A 53 -7.20 -6.77 -21.26
C ALA A 53 -7.30 -7.28 -22.71
N ASP A 54 -7.29 -8.60 -22.92
CA ASP A 54 -7.45 -9.19 -24.25
C ASP A 54 -8.78 -8.82 -24.89
N ARG A 55 -9.84 -8.59 -24.11
CA ARG A 55 -11.14 -8.10 -24.61
C ARG A 55 -11.03 -6.76 -25.33
N LEU A 56 -10.11 -5.88 -24.89
CA LEU A 56 -9.89 -4.58 -25.51
C LEU A 56 -9.10 -4.68 -26.82
N PHE A 57 -8.12 -5.58 -26.88
CA PHE A 57 -7.43 -5.88 -28.14
C PHE A 57 -8.39 -6.50 -29.18
N HIS A 58 -9.31 -7.37 -28.77
CA HIS A 58 -10.36 -7.90 -29.65
C HIS A 58 -11.36 -6.83 -30.13
N ALA A 59 -11.58 -5.77 -29.32
CA ALA A 59 -12.36 -4.59 -29.72
C ALA A 59 -11.57 -3.58 -30.59
N GLY A 60 -10.30 -3.86 -30.92
CA GLY A 60 -9.45 -2.99 -31.72
C GLY A 60 -8.79 -1.83 -30.95
N ALA A 61 -8.88 -1.80 -29.62
CA ALA A 61 -8.25 -0.77 -28.81
C ALA A 61 -6.74 -1.01 -28.65
N VAL A 62 -5.93 0.00 -28.98
CA VAL A 62 -4.47 0.01 -28.79
C VAL A 62 -4.02 0.90 -27.61
N ARG A 63 -4.96 1.64 -27.02
CA ARG A 63 -4.79 2.45 -25.81
C ARG A 63 -6.11 2.56 -25.04
N VAL A 64 -6.01 2.86 -23.75
CA VAL A 64 -7.12 3.30 -22.91
C VAL A 64 -6.95 4.79 -22.61
N VAL A 65 -8.00 5.58 -22.81
CA VAL A 65 -8.10 6.93 -22.26
C VAL A 65 -9.05 6.89 -21.08
N VAL A 66 -8.61 7.39 -19.93
CA VAL A 66 -9.43 7.54 -18.73
C VAL A 66 -9.67 9.02 -18.51
N ALA A 67 -10.91 9.47 -18.74
CA ALA A 67 -11.33 10.83 -18.50
C ALA A 67 -11.83 10.98 -17.06
N MET A 68 -11.18 11.83 -16.28
CA MET A 68 -11.65 12.22 -14.95
C MET A 68 -12.69 13.33 -15.10
N ASP A 69 -13.93 13.08 -14.68
CA ASP A 69 -15.06 14.00 -14.79
C ASP A 69 -14.97 15.12 -13.75
N ASP A 70 -14.08 16.07 -14.05
CA ASP A 70 -13.87 17.31 -13.32
C ASP A 70 -15.03 18.31 -13.50
N LEU A 71 -15.83 18.16 -14.56
CA LEU A 71 -17.05 18.96 -14.73
C LEU A 71 -18.17 18.48 -13.79
N ALA A 72 -18.28 17.17 -13.54
CA ALA A 72 -19.20 16.63 -12.53
C ALA A 72 -18.89 17.13 -11.12
N VAL A 73 -17.66 17.54 -10.81
CA VAL A 73 -17.31 18.18 -9.52
C VAL A 73 -18.15 19.44 -9.33
N THR A 74 -18.15 20.38 -10.29
CA THR A 74 -18.98 21.62 -10.21
C THR A 74 -20.48 21.37 -10.13
N ARG A 75 -20.95 20.21 -10.63
CA ARG A 75 -22.35 19.76 -10.66
C ARG A 75 -22.72 18.91 -9.43
N SER A 76 -21.71 18.41 -8.72
CA SER A 76 -21.86 17.52 -7.57
C SER A 76 -22.41 18.26 -6.36
N TRP A 77 -23.52 17.74 -5.85
CA TRP A 77 -24.26 18.22 -4.70
C TRP A 77 -23.54 17.94 -3.36
N MET A 78 -22.36 17.32 -3.39
CA MET A 78 -21.64 16.85 -2.21
C MET A 78 -20.48 17.74 -1.76
N LEU A 79 -20.07 18.74 -2.56
CA LEU A 79 -18.88 19.57 -2.30
C LEU A 79 -19.06 20.65 -1.21
N PRO A 80 -18.04 21.00 -0.42
CA PRO A 80 -18.09 22.14 0.50
C PRO A 80 -18.14 23.51 -0.21
N PRO A 81 -18.50 24.61 0.48
CA PRO A 81 -18.53 25.95 -0.11
C PRO A 81 -17.18 26.45 -0.62
N THR A 82 -16.09 26.02 0.01
CA THR A 82 -14.71 26.23 -0.41
C THR A 82 -14.08 24.87 -0.72
N THR A 83 -13.79 24.62 -1.99
CA THR A 83 -13.26 23.34 -2.48
C THR A 83 -11.97 23.62 -3.26
N PRO A 84 -10.89 22.82 -3.10
CA PRO A 84 -9.73 22.87 -4.00
C PRO A 84 -10.19 22.68 -5.44
N THR A 85 -9.63 23.42 -6.39
CA THR A 85 -9.96 23.18 -7.80
C THR A 85 -9.31 21.88 -8.26
N ILE A 86 -9.87 21.25 -9.30
CA ILE A 86 -9.22 20.04 -9.85
C ILE A 86 -7.90 20.41 -10.53
N ASP A 87 -7.77 21.64 -11.03
CA ASP A 87 -6.52 22.23 -11.53
C ASP A 87 -5.39 22.19 -10.47
N ASP A 88 -5.68 22.61 -9.24
CA ASP A 88 -4.70 22.61 -8.13
C ASP A 88 -4.25 21.18 -7.78
N LEU A 89 -5.19 20.23 -7.81
CA LEU A 89 -4.95 18.82 -7.48
C LEU A 89 -4.35 18.01 -8.64
N TRP A 90 -4.52 18.47 -9.89
CA TRP A 90 -4.27 17.67 -11.09
C TRP A 90 -2.84 17.12 -11.19
N PRO A 91 -1.76 17.86 -10.90
CA PRO A 91 -0.41 17.31 -11.01
C PRO A 91 -0.19 16.08 -10.12
N GLN A 92 -0.51 16.20 -8.82
CA GLN A 92 -0.32 15.13 -7.83
C GLN A 92 -1.26 13.94 -8.07
N LEU A 93 -2.50 14.23 -8.48
CA LEU A 93 -3.49 13.25 -8.87
C LEU A 93 -3.02 12.48 -10.12
N HIS A 94 -2.62 13.17 -11.17
CA HIS A 94 -2.16 12.60 -12.43
C HIS A 94 -0.93 11.70 -12.24
N ASP A 95 0.05 12.11 -11.43
CA ASP A 95 1.23 11.27 -11.12
C ASP A 95 0.84 10.00 -10.36
N SER A 96 -0.10 10.10 -9.42
CA SER A 96 -0.61 8.93 -8.67
C SER A 96 -1.44 8.00 -9.54
N LEU A 97 -2.25 8.54 -10.45
CA LEU A 97 -3.01 7.80 -11.46
C LEU A 97 -2.06 7.03 -12.40
N ASN A 98 -1.02 7.68 -12.92
CA ASN A 98 -0.03 7.04 -13.79
C ASN A 98 0.72 5.91 -13.07
N ARG A 99 1.23 6.15 -11.86
CA ARG A 99 1.86 5.08 -11.04
C ARG A 99 0.93 3.90 -10.77
N SER A 100 -0.38 4.14 -10.60
CA SER A 100 -1.34 3.04 -10.40
C SER A 100 -1.43 2.08 -11.61
N MET A 101 -1.13 2.57 -12.81
CA MET A 101 -1.13 1.83 -14.09
C MET A 101 0.21 1.17 -14.44
N GLU A 102 1.19 1.17 -13.53
CA GLU A 102 2.44 0.42 -13.74
C GLU A 102 2.16 -1.07 -14.05
N GLY A 103 2.85 -1.59 -15.07
CA GLY A 103 2.74 -2.98 -15.53
C GLY A 103 1.49 -3.34 -16.34
N THR A 104 0.59 -2.40 -16.66
CA THR A 104 -0.60 -2.71 -17.49
C THR A 104 -0.22 -3.11 -18.92
N ARG A 105 -0.98 -4.05 -19.51
CA ARG A 105 -0.68 -4.63 -20.84
C ARG A 105 -1.03 -3.71 -22.02
N ILE A 106 -1.83 -2.66 -21.79
CA ILE A 106 -2.26 -1.68 -22.78
C ILE A 106 -1.93 -0.28 -22.23
N PRO A 107 -1.37 0.66 -23.05
CA PRO A 107 -1.07 2.01 -22.59
C PRO A 107 -2.32 2.75 -22.10
N VAL A 108 -2.21 3.41 -20.94
CA VAL A 108 -3.31 4.17 -20.32
C VAL A 108 -2.92 5.64 -20.23
N TRP A 109 -3.82 6.54 -20.65
CA TRP A 109 -3.64 7.99 -20.54
C TRP A 109 -4.76 8.60 -19.72
N PHE A 110 -4.40 9.43 -18.73
CA PHE A 110 -5.37 10.18 -17.93
C PHE A 110 -5.54 11.60 -18.45
N VAL A 111 -6.78 12.03 -18.60
CA VAL A 111 -7.14 13.37 -19.07
C VAL A 111 -8.30 13.91 -18.24
N ARG A 112 -8.45 15.23 -18.19
CA ARG A 112 -9.65 15.86 -17.65
C ARG A 112 -10.79 15.76 -18.66
N TRP A 113 -12.01 15.53 -18.20
CA TRP A 113 -13.18 15.50 -19.07
C TRP A 113 -13.39 16.86 -19.73
N SER A 114 -13.19 17.95 -18.97
CA SER A 114 -13.15 19.33 -19.50
C SER A 114 -12.28 19.45 -20.76
N HIS A 115 -11.03 18.96 -20.73
CA HIS A 115 -10.12 19.02 -21.88
C HIS A 115 -10.60 18.25 -23.12
N LEU A 116 -11.45 17.24 -22.97
CA LEU A 116 -12.01 16.51 -24.10
C LEU A 116 -13.23 17.21 -24.72
N VAL A 117 -13.98 17.98 -23.92
CA VAL A 117 -15.26 18.58 -24.33
C VAL A 117 -15.24 20.10 -24.46
N ASP A 118 -14.16 20.79 -24.04
CA ASP A 118 -13.94 22.23 -24.22
C ASP A 118 -14.15 22.73 -25.66
N PRO A 119 -13.70 22.04 -26.73
CA PRO A 119 -14.00 22.45 -28.11
C PRO A 119 -15.43 22.09 -28.58
N SER A 120 -16.32 21.68 -27.67
CA SER A 120 -17.71 21.25 -27.95
C SER A 120 -18.70 22.12 -27.18
N ASP A 121 -19.91 22.31 -27.70
CA ASP A 121 -21.01 23.01 -27.01
C ASP A 121 -21.60 22.22 -25.81
N TYR A 122 -20.76 21.47 -25.08
CA TYR A 122 -21.13 20.51 -24.04
C TYR A 122 -21.99 21.13 -22.93
N GLY A 123 -21.63 22.33 -22.46
CA GLY A 123 -22.41 23.06 -21.47
C GLY A 123 -23.83 23.40 -21.96
N GLN A 124 -23.97 23.74 -23.24
CA GLN A 124 -25.26 24.03 -23.87
C GLN A 124 -26.10 22.76 -24.06
N GLN A 125 -25.48 21.67 -24.54
CA GLN A 125 -26.15 20.37 -24.72
C GLN A 125 -26.68 19.82 -23.38
N VAL A 126 -25.85 19.85 -22.33
CA VAL A 126 -26.26 19.47 -20.97
C VAL A 126 -27.40 20.37 -20.48
N GLY A 127 -27.32 21.69 -20.69
CA GLY A 127 -28.39 22.62 -20.31
C GLY A 127 -29.72 22.37 -21.03
N LEU A 128 -29.69 22.02 -22.31
CA LEU A 128 -30.89 21.70 -23.10
C LEU A 128 -31.56 20.41 -22.62
N ILE A 129 -30.78 19.35 -22.36
CA ILE A 129 -31.30 18.08 -21.84
C ILE A 129 -31.78 18.25 -20.40
N ALA A 130 -31.06 18.96 -19.53
CA ALA A 130 -31.51 19.23 -18.15
C ALA A 130 -32.86 19.95 -18.11
N GLN A 131 -33.10 20.90 -19.03
CA GLN A 131 -34.43 21.52 -19.17
C GLN A 131 -35.50 20.53 -19.65
N ALA A 132 -35.17 19.58 -20.53
CA ALA A 132 -36.10 18.53 -20.96
C ALA A 132 -36.45 17.58 -19.80
N CYS A 133 -35.45 17.11 -19.04
CA CYS A 133 -35.64 16.31 -17.82
C CYS A 133 -36.60 17.00 -16.83
N ALA A 134 -36.50 18.32 -16.67
CA ALA A 134 -37.35 19.08 -15.75
C ALA A 134 -38.82 19.24 -16.22
N ARG A 135 -39.11 19.08 -17.52
CA ARG A 135 -40.44 19.37 -18.11
C ARG A 135 -41.44 18.21 -18.08
N ASN A 136 -41.00 16.98 -17.77
CA ASN A 136 -41.82 15.76 -17.79
C ASN A 136 -42.57 15.56 -19.12
N ASP A 137 -41.81 15.49 -20.22
CA ASP A 137 -42.35 15.36 -21.57
C ASP A 137 -42.96 13.96 -21.81
N ALA A 138 -43.86 13.86 -22.79
CA ALA A 138 -44.58 12.63 -23.12
C ALA A 138 -43.68 11.59 -23.82
N GLU A 139 -42.63 12.01 -24.52
CA GLU A 139 -41.70 11.14 -25.24
C GLU A 139 -40.95 10.20 -24.27
N LEU A 140 -40.84 8.90 -24.64
CA LEU A 140 -40.35 7.84 -23.75
C LEU A 140 -38.98 8.16 -23.10
N ARG A 141 -38.03 8.67 -23.88
CA ARG A 141 -36.68 9.04 -23.40
C ARG A 141 -36.70 10.16 -22.36
N TRP A 142 -37.53 11.19 -22.55
CA TRP A 142 -37.61 12.31 -21.59
C TRP A 142 -38.32 11.90 -20.31
N ARG A 143 -39.31 11.00 -20.41
CA ARG A 143 -39.96 10.39 -19.25
C ARG A 143 -38.98 9.58 -18.41
N HIS A 144 -38.17 8.71 -19.03
CA HIS A 144 -37.14 7.95 -18.31
C HIS A 144 -36.13 8.88 -17.60
N LEU A 145 -35.61 9.91 -18.30
CA LEU A 145 -34.71 10.88 -17.64
C LEU A 145 -35.41 11.68 -16.52
N HIS A 146 -36.72 11.93 -16.62
CA HIS A 146 -37.50 12.57 -15.55
C HIS A 146 -37.66 11.65 -14.32
N GLU A 147 -37.94 10.37 -14.53
CA GLU A 147 -38.04 9.35 -13.48
C GLU A 147 -36.72 9.20 -12.72
N VAL A 148 -35.61 9.02 -13.45
CA VAL A 148 -34.25 8.94 -12.88
C VAL A 148 -33.85 10.24 -12.14
N MET A 149 -34.22 11.42 -12.67
CA MET A 149 -34.05 12.69 -11.96
C MET A 149 -34.82 12.72 -10.64
N GLY A 150 -36.03 12.13 -10.60
CA GLY A 150 -36.81 11.97 -9.36
C GLY A 150 -36.09 11.14 -8.30
N GLU A 151 -35.44 10.05 -8.70
CA GLU A 151 -34.62 9.23 -7.79
C GLU A 151 -33.37 9.97 -7.28
N GLU A 152 -32.72 10.74 -8.13
CA GLU A 152 -31.60 11.62 -7.75
C GLU A 152 -32.04 12.68 -6.72
N VAL A 153 -33.21 13.30 -6.92
CA VAL A 153 -33.80 14.21 -5.92
C VAL A 153 -34.09 13.47 -4.61
N ALA A 154 -34.62 12.24 -4.66
CA ALA A 154 -34.88 11.44 -3.47
C ALA A 154 -33.59 11.05 -2.72
N ARG A 155 -32.50 10.74 -3.43
CA ARG A 155 -31.15 10.54 -2.85
C ARG A 155 -30.67 11.79 -2.12
N ARG A 156 -30.77 12.95 -2.77
CA ARG A 156 -30.34 14.26 -2.21
C ARG A 156 -31.16 14.67 -0.99
N LEU A 157 -32.48 14.44 -0.99
CA LEU A 157 -33.34 14.68 0.17
C LEU A 157 -33.06 13.74 1.36
N ARG A 158 -32.52 12.53 1.14
CA ARG A 158 -32.01 11.68 2.24
C ARG A 158 -30.72 12.27 2.81
N PHE A 159 -29.81 12.72 1.94
CA PHE A 159 -28.54 13.31 2.36
C PHE A 159 -28.72 14.63 3.12
N GLU A 160 -29.52 15.57 2.59
CA GLU A 160 -29.79 16.87 3.22
C GLU A 160 -30.28 16.71 4.66
N ARG A 161 -31.21 15.78 4.89
CA ARG A 161 -31.70 15.45 6.25
C ARG A 161 -30.63 14.91 7.18
N SER A 162 -29.54 14.34 6.65
CA SER A 162 -28.42 13.82 7.43
C SER A 162 -27.26 14.81 7.64
N THR A 163 -27.21 15.91 6.88
CA THR A 163 -26.08 16.86 6.91
C THR A 163 -26.47 18.32 7.20
N GLY A 164 -27.74 18.72 7.03
CA GLY A 164 -28.23 20.06 7.38
C GLY A 164 -27.56 21.19 6.59
N ARG A 165 -27.28 20.96 5.31
CA ARG A 165 -26.47 21.81 4.41
C ARG A 165 -27.21 23.08 3.97
N GLY A 166 -28.53 23.07 3.91
CA GLY A 166 -29.38 24.21 3.54
C GLY A 166 -29.65 24.36 2.03
N ASP A 167 -29.42 23.33 1.21
CA ASP A 167 -29.79 23.36 -0.21
C ASP A 167 -31.34 23.50 -0.35
N THR A 168 -31.83 24.43 -1.18
CA THR A 168 -33.28 24.55 -1.41
C THR A 168 -33.80 23.46 -2.37
N PRO A 169 -35.10 23.09 -2.31
CA PRO A 169 -35.67 22.12 -3.25
C PRO A 169 -35.49 22.47 -4.73
N VAL A 170 -35.41 23.76 -5.06
CA VAL A 170 -35.14 24.27 -6.41
C VAL A 170 -33.68 23.96 -6.82
N VAL A 171 -32.72 24.22 -5.94
CA VAL A 171 -31.30 23.92 -6.17
C VAL A 171 -31.07 22.42 -6.32
N MET A 172 -31.71 21.60 -5.47
CA MET A 172 -31.61 20.13 -5.57
C MET A 172 -32.12 19.60 -6.90
N ARG A 173 -33.30 20.06 -7.36
CA ARG A 173 -33.90 19.66 -8.65
C ARG A 173 -33.03 20.06 -9.83
N ARG A 174 -32.55 21.31 -9.86
CA ARG A 174 -31.64 21.78 -10.91
C ARG A 174 -30.40 20.90 -11.01
N ARG A 175 -29.68 20.72 -9.89
CA ARG A 175 -28.47 19.88 -9.84
C ARG A 175 -28.76 18.40 -10.18
N ALA A 176 -30.00 17.92 -10.01
CA ALA A 176 -30.38 16.55 -10.36
C ALA A 176 -30.57 16.41 -11.88
N ALA A 177 -31.27 17.38 -12.49
CA ALA A 177 -31.38 17.48 -13.94
C ALA A 177 -30.00 17.61 -14.61
N ASP A 178 -29.13 18.49 -14.08
CA ASP A 178 -27.76 18.69 -14.57
C ASP A 178 -26.92 17.39 -14.52
N GLN A 179 -27.07 16.56 -13.47
CA GLN A 179 -26.37 15.28 -13.32
C GLN A 179 -26.89 14.20 -14.28
N VAL A 180 -28.20 14.09 -14.46
CA VAL A 180 -28.80 13.12 -15.39
C VAL A 180 -28.48 13.49 -16.84
N ALA A 181 -28.53 14.79 -17.16
CA ALA A 181 -28.12 15.31 -18.46
C ALA A 181 -26.62 15.10 -18.76
N ASN A 182 -25.75 15.16 -17.74
CA ASN A 182 -24.32 14.87 -17.86
C ASN A 182 -24.06 13.50 -18.50
N TYR A 183 -24.68 12.45 -17.94
CA TYR A 183 -24.55 11.08 -18.43
C TYR A 183 -25.15 10.92 -19.84
N ALA A 184 -26.35 11.46 -20.09
CA ALA A 184 -26.98 11.38 -21.40
C ALA A 184 -26.13 12.01 -22.52
N VAL A 185 -25.52 13.18 -22.27
CA VAL A 185 -24.61 13.82 -23.25
C VAL A 185 -23.28 13.06 -23.36
N GLN A 186 -22.78 12.49 -22.26
CA GLN A 186 -21.58 11.64 -22.32
C GLN A 186 -21.80 10.44 -23.25
N GLY A 187 -22.91 9.71 -23.15
CA GLY A 187 -23.21 8.60 -24.06
C GLY A 187 -23.29 9.02 -25.54
N GLN A 188 -23.96 10.14 -25.81
CA GLN A 188 -24.04 10.74 -27.15
C GLN A 188 -22.65 11.09 -27.70
N LEU A 189 -21.79 11.77 -26.94
CA LEU A 189 -20.44 12.13 -27.36
C LEU A 189 -19.54 10.90 -27.58
N VAL A 190 -19.59 9.91 -26.68
CA VAL A 190 -18.82 8.66 -26.81
C VAL A 190 -19.19 7.90 -28.08
N HIS A 191 -20.49 7.87 -28.44
CA HIS A 191 -20.95 7.31 -29.71
C HIS A 191 -20.45 8.13 -30.91
N GLN A 192 -20.58 9.46 -30.89
CA GLN A 192 -20.13 10.36 -31.96
C GLN A 192 -18.62 10.32 -32.21
N TRP A 193 -17.82 10.14 -31.16
CA TRP A 193 -16.37 9.93 -31.28
C TRP A 193 -16.03 8.56 -31.90
N GLY A 194 -16.97 7.60 -31.91
CA GLY A 194 -16.78 6.31 -32.57
C GLY A 194 -15.75 5.41 -31.86
N VAL A 195 -15.64 5.50 -30.53
CA VAL A 195 -14.64 4.78 -29.73
C VAL A 195 -14.61 3.28 -30.00
N ALA A 196 -13.44 2.66 -29.92
CA ALA A 196 -13.28 1.20 -30.06
C ALA A 196 -14.10 0.45 -29.00
N ALA A 197 -14.06 0.95 -27.76
CA ALA A 197 -14.85 0.43 -26.63
C ALA A 197 -15.12 1.52 -25.60
N TYR A 198 -16.25 1.41 -24.88
CA TYR A 198 -16.53 2.12 -23.64
C TYR A 198 -16.43 1.17 -22.45
N LEU A 199 -15.69 1.55 -21.42
CA LEU A 199 -15.54 0.82 -20.16
C LEU A 199 -16.53 1.36 -19.13
N HIS A 200 -17.67 0.68 -18.97
CA HIS A 200 -18.70 1.08 -18.01
C HIS A 200 -18.43 0.54 -16.58
N TRP A 201 -19.02 1.20 -15.58
CA TRP A 201 -18.87 0.86 -14.17
C TRP A 201 -20.16 0.37 -13.51
N THR A 202 -21.32 0.82 -13.98
CA THR A 202 -22.63 0.24 -13.59
C THR A 202 -23.52 -0.01 -14.80
N ALA A 203 -24.55 -0.84 -14.61
CA ALA A 203 -25.63 -0.98 -15.58
C ALA A 203 -26.45 0.33 -15.66
N GLU A 204 -26.71 0.96 -14.52
CA GLU A 204 -27.43 2.24 -14.39
C GLU A 204 -26.77 3.34 -15.24
N GLU A 205 -25.46 3.52 -15.12
CA GLU A 205 -24.66 4.44 -15.95
C GLU A 205 -24.86 4.18 -17.44
N THR A 206 -24.82 2.90 -17.83
CA THR A 206 -24.97 2.48 -19.24
C THR A 206 -26.35 2.80 -19.79
N GLU A 207 -27.39 2.61 -18.98
CA GLU A 207 -28.79 2.92 -19.31
C GLU A 207 -29.01 4.42 -19.46
N LEU A 208 -28.53 5.23 -18.50
CA LEU A 208 -28.59 6.70 -18.58
C LEU A 208 -27.85 7.25 -19.80
N MET A 209 -26.63 6.76 -20.07
CA MET A 209 -25.82 7.17 -21.22
C MET A 209 -26.49 6.77 -22.55
N GLY A 210 -27.10 5.59 -22.61
CA GLY A 210 -27.83 5.10 -23.79
C GLY A 210 -29.20 5.74 -24.03
N THR A 211 -29.73 6.56 -23.11
CA THR A 211 -31.12 7.05 -23.21
C THR A 211 -31.35 8.02 -24.36
N VAL A 212 -30.39 8.90 -24.66
CA VAL A 212 -30.49 9.86 -25.79
C VAL A 212 -29.91 9.28 -27.08
N GLU A 213 -28.90 8.41 -26.97
CA GLU A 213 -28.24 7.74 -28.08
C GLU A 213 -28.17 6.22 -27.83
N PRO A 214 -29.22 5.45 -28.17
CA PRO A 214 -29.24 4.00 -27.90
C PRO A 214 -28.13 3.22 -28.59
N ALA A 215 -27.58 3.73 -29.70
CA ALA A 215 -26.46 3.06 -30.38
C ALA A 215 -25.14 3.12 -29.58
N PHE A 216 -25.05 3.95 -28.53
CA PHE A 216 -23.97 3.91 -27.53
C PHE A 216 -23.76 2.50 -26.96
N ALA A 217 -24.84 1.77 -26.66
CA ALA A 217 -24.78 0.44 -26.05
C ALA A 217 -23.94 -0.57 -26.87
N THR A 218 -23.85 -0.39 -28.20
CA THR A 218 -23.03 -1.22 -29.09
C THR A 218 -21.52 -1.09 -28.87
N ARG A 219 -21.07 -0.04 -28.18
CA ARG A 219 -19.66 0.21 -27.84
C ARG A 219 -19.28 -0.27 -26.45
N VAL A 220 -20.23 -0.70 -25.63
CA VAL A 220 -19.99 -0.99 -24.21
C VAL A 220 -19.33 -2.36 -24.04
N VAL A 221 -18.18 -2.38 -23.36
CA VAL A 221 -17.49 -3.59 -22.93
C VAL A 221 -17.59 -3.69 -21.42
N ALA A 222 -18.01 -4.87 -20.92
CA ALA A 222 -18.18 -5.14 -19.49
C ALA A 222 -16.92 -4.80 -18.67
N GLY A 223 -16.98 -3.68 -17.95
CA GLY A 223 -15.89 -3.10 -17.18
C GLY A 223 -15.70 -3.77 -15.80
N PRO A 224 -14.78 -3.23 -14.98
CA PRO A 224 -14.44 -3.79 -13.66
C PRO A 224 -15.45 -3.47 -12.55
N GLY A 225 -16.60 -2.85 -12.85
CA GLY A 225 -17.63 -2.50 -11.87
C GLY A 225 -17.22 -1.48 -10.79
N TYR A 226 -18.20 -0.87 -10.11
CA TYR A 226 -17.93 -0.20 -8.83
C TYR A 226 -17.82 -1.23 -7.69
N GLY A 227 -16.60 -1.59 -7.33
CA GLY A 227 -16.33 -2.43 -6.17
C GLY A 227 -16.36 -3.93 -6.45
N GLU A 228 -15.99 -4.37 -7.66
CA GLU A 228 -15.64 -5.77 -7.88
C GLU A 228 -14.58 -6.26 -6.89
N SER A 229 -14.58 -7.57 -6.69
CA SER A 229 -13.89 -8.29 -5.61
C SER A 229 -12.50 -7.76 -5.31
N ALA A 230 -12.25 -7.51 -4.02
CA ALA A 230 -10.90 -7.44 -3.49
C ALA A 230 -10.09 -8.65 -3.98
N PRO A 231 -8.78 -8.51 -4.25
CA PRO A 231 -7.95 -9.60 -4.75
C PRO A 231 -8.10 -10.88 -3.92
N ALA A 232 -8.00 -12.03 -4.58
CA ALA A 232 -8.28 -13.35 -4.00
C ALA A 232 -7.36 -13.65 -2.81
N SER A 233 -6.17 -13.05 -2.82
CA SER A 233 -5.23 -13.05 -1.71
C SER A 233 -4.93 -11.64 -1.20
N VAL A 234 -4.63 -11.49 0.09
CA VAL A 234 -4.10 -10.23 0.65
C VAL A 234 -2.77 -9.84 0.00
N TRP A 235 -1.97 -10.82 -0.44
CA TRP A 235 -0.68 -10.60 -1.11
C TRP A 235 -0.81 -9.92 -2.47
N GLU A 236 -1.90 -10.18 -3.19
CA GLU A 236 -2.21 -9.56 -4.49
C GLU A 236 -2.63 -8.08 -4.38
N ARG A 237 -2.81 -7.57 -3.16
CA ARG A 237 -3.10 -6.14 -2.91
C ARG A 237 -1.85 -5.28 -2.88
N PHE A 238 -0.67 -5.86 -2.69
CA PHE A 238 0.58 -5.11 -2.72
C PHE A 238 0.93 -4.70 -4.16
N PRO A 239 1.47 -3.50 -4.39
CA PRO A 239 1.92 -3.11 -5.73
C PRO A 239 3.01 -4.06 -6.24
N PRO A 240 2.98 -4.50 -7.52
CA PRO A 240 3.93 -5.51 -8.04
C PRO A 240 5.41 -5.17 -7.86
N ARG A 241 5.75 -3.87 -7.80
CA ARG A 241 7.11 -3.38 -7.56
C ARG A 241 7.69 -3.69 -6.18
N PHE A 242 6.86 -4.14 -5.22
CA PHE A 242 7.26 -4.57 -3.88
C PHE A 242 7.27 -6.11 -3.75
N ALA A 243 7.59 -6.86 -4.81
CA ALA A 243 7.59 -8.33 -4.80
C ALA A 243 8.48 -8.93 -3.69
N ASP A 244 9.72 -8.45 -3.56
CA ASP A 244 10.69 -8.91 -2.56
C ASP A 244 10.18 -8.68 -1.12
N LEU A 245 9.53 -7.53 -0.88
CA LEU A 245 8.89 -7.21 0.40
C LEU A 245 7.71 -8.15 0.70
N VAL A 246 6.93 -8.54 -0.32
CA VAL A 246 5.83 -9.49 -0.18
C VAL A 246 6.35 -10.89 0.13
N GLU A 247 7.50 -11.28 -0.42
CA GLU A 247 8.18 -12.53 -0.06
C GLU A 247 8.62 -12.54 1.41
N GLU A 248 9.32 -11.50 1.85
CA GLU A 248 9.75 -11.38 3.26
C GLU A 248 8.56 -11.30 4.24
N LEU A 249 7.49 -10.58 3.90
CA LEU A 249 6.28 -10.50 4.72
C LEU A 249 5.52 -11.83 4.79
N ARG A 250 5.62 -12.72 3.78
CA ARG A 250 5.05 -14.07 3.84
C ARG A 250 5.76 -14.93 4.87
N LEU A 251 7.10 -14.94 4.87
CA LEU A 251 7.90 -15.65 5.87
C LEU A 251 7.49 -15.25 7.30
N TYR A 252 7.39 -13.94 7.55
CA TYR A 252 6.95 -13.43 8.86
C TYR A 252 5.46 -13.74 9.15
N ALA A 253 4.59 -13.86 8.15
CA ALA A 253 3.20 -14.26 8.36
C ALA A 253 3.07 -15.76 8.70
N ASP A 254 3.92 -16.60 8.11
CA ASP A 254 3.99 -18.05 8.37
C ASP A 254 4.59 -18.36 9.76
N ASP A 255 5.52 -17.53 10.25
CA ASP A 255 6.08 -17.60 11.61
C ASP A 255 5.14 -17.08 12.71
N LEU A 256 4.14 -16.25 12.36
CA LEU A 256 3.27 -15.58 13.33
C LEU A 256 2.57 -16.52 14.34
N PRO A 257 2.10 -17.73 13.99
CA PRO A 257 1.50 -18.65 14.96
C PRO A 257 2.44 -19.09 16.10
N GLN A 258 3.77 -19.02 15.89
CA GLN A 258 4.79 -19.36 16.88
C GLN A 258 5.30 -18.13 17.65
N THR A 259 4.97 -16.92 17.17
CA THR A 259 5.48 -15.66 17.71
C THR A 259 4.75 -15.28 19.00
N PRO A 260 5.46 -15.01 20.12
CA PRO A 260 4.79 -14.57 21.33
C PRO A 260 4.06 -13.24 21.12
N GLY A 261 2.93 -13.06 21.82
CA GLY A 261 2.08 -11.88 21.65
C GLY A 261 1.33 -11.79 20.31
N ALA A 262 1.34 -12.85 19.48
CA ALA A 262 0.67 -12.88 18.19
C ALA A 262 -0.83 -12.54 18.27
N VAL A 263 -1.28 -11.71 17.33
CA VAL A 263 -2.69 -11.41 17.11
C VAL A 263 -3.39 -12.56 16.37
N ARG A 264 -4.72 -12.59 16.44
CA ARG A 264 -5.53 -13.56 15.69
C ARG A 264 -5.32 -13.39 14.17
N PRO A 265 -5.33 -14.47 13.35
CA PRO A 265 -5.06 -14.38 11.91
C PRO A 265 -5.87 -13.31 11.15
N LYS A 266 -7.16 -13.12 11.49
CA LYS A 266 -8.00 -12.06 10.88
C LYS A 266 -7.47 -10.64 11.12
N VAL A 267 -6.83 -10.39 12.27
CA VAL A 267 -6.18 -9.12 12.58
C VAL A 267 -4.90 -8.98 11.75
N ALA A 268 -4.08 -10.03 11.64
CA ALA A 268 -2.89 -10.02 10.81
C ALA A 268 -3.22 -9.76 9.33
N THR A 269 -4.30 -10.35 8.81
CA THR A 269 -4.85 -10.01 7.49
C THR A 269 -5.20 -8.52 7.38
N ALA A 270 -5.95 -7.97 8.34
CA ALA A 270 -6.30 -6.53 8.35
C ALA A 270 -5.09 -5.60 8.43
N VAL A 271 -4.01 -6.01 9.13
CA VAL A 271 -2.73 -5.31 9.14
C VAL A 271 -2.09 -5.35 7.75
N LEU A 272 -1.95 -6.53 7.13
CA LEU A 272 -1.40 -6.68 5.78
C LEU A 272 -2.19 -5.87 4.73
N GLU A 273 -3.52 -5.84 4.82
CA GLU A 273 -4.37 -4.99 3.98
C GLU A 273 -4.07 -3.49 4.17
N GLY A 274 -3.81 -3.07 5.40
CA GLY A 274 -3.40 -1.69 5.71
C GLY A 274 -2.00 -1.36 5.20
N LEU A 275 -1.05 -2.29 5.26
CA LEU A 275 0.31 -2.10 4.72
C LEU A 275 0.30 -2.04 3.20
N ALA A 276 -0.46 -2.91 2.53
CA ALA A 276 -0.67 -2.83 1.09
C ALA A 276 -1.26 -1.46 0.68
N GLY A 277 -2.21 -0.94 1.48
CA GLY A 277 -2.78 0.40 1.28
C GLY A 277 -1.82 1.56 1.58
N LEU A 278 -0.79 1.38 2.41
CA LEU A 278 0.27 2.38 2.62
C LEU A 278 1.20 2.49 1.42
N LEU A 279 1.45 1.37 0.73
CA LEU A 279 2.33 1.29 -0.44
C LEU A 279 1.60 1.55 -1.77
N THR A 280 0.27 1.42 -1.78
CA THR A 280 -0.55 1.68 -2.95
C THR A 280 -0.65 3.20 -3.20
N PRO A 281 -0.30 3.69 -4.42
CA PRO A 281 -0.33 5.11 -4.74
C PRO A 281 -1.67 5.77 -4.40
N GLY A 282 -1.64 6.89 -3.69
CA GLY A 282 -2.82 7.68 -3.36
C GLY A 282 -3.76 7.08 -2.29
N THR A 283 -3.49 5.92 -1.69
CA THR A 283 -4.32 5.41 -0.56
C THR A 283 -3.66 5.60 0.80
N CYS A 284 -2.52 6.27 0.86
CA CYS A 284 -1.60 6.28 1.98
C CYS A 284 -2.21 6.86 3.26
N GLU A 285 -2.93 7.99 3.20
CA GLU A 285 -3.55 8.58 4.40
C GLU A 285 -4.78 7.78 4.88
N LEU A 286 -5.55 7.18 3.98
CA LEU A 286 -6.64 6.26 4.34
C LEU A 286 -6.08 5.03 5.08
N ALA A 287 -5.00 4.45 4.55
CA ALA A 287 -4.32 3.31 5.15
C ALA A 287 -3.68 3.66 6.50
N ARG A 288 -2.99 4.81 6.61
CA ARG A 288 -2.42 5.33 7.86
C ARG A 288 -3.50 5.51 8.94
N ARG A 289 -4.66 6.09 8.60
CA ARG A 289 -5.81 6.20 9.52
C ARG A 289 -6.29 4.82 9.98
N ARG A 290 -6.49 3.86 9.07
CA ARG A 290 -6.90 2.48 9.40
C ARG A 290 -5.91 1.78 10.34
N LEU A 291 -4.61 1.89 10.09
CA LEU A 291 -3.57 1.29 10.95
C LEU A 291 -3.47 1.96 12.32
N ARG A 292 -3.65 3.29 12.41
CA ARG A 292 -3.79 4.00 13.71
C ARG A 292 -5.01 3.53 14.50
N SER A 293 -6.16 3.32 13.83
CA SER A 293 -7.35 2.75 14.48
C SER A 293 -7.13 1.32 14.96
N LEU A 294 -6.41 0.49 14.19
CA LEU A 294 -5.99 -0.85 14.62
C LEU A 294 -5.08 -0.77 15.85
N ASP A 295 -4.01 0.03 15.83
CA ASP A 295 -3.13 0.20 17.01
C ASP A 295 -3.91 0.60 18.27
N ALA A 296 -4.87 1.52 18.14
CA ALA A 296 -5.67 2.00 19.26
C ALA A 296 -6.50 0.89 19.94
N VAL A 297 -7.06 -0.05 19.18
CA VAL A 297 -7.91 -1.14 19.73
C VAL A 297 -7.14 -2.41 20.07
N LEU A 298 -5.94 -2.60 19.51
CA LEU A 298 -5.06 -3.72 19.85
C LEU A 298 -4.47 -3.55 21.24
N GLY A 299 -4.07 -4.66 21.86
CA GLY A 299 -3.35 -4.67 23.13
C GLY A 299 -1.92 -4.13 23.01
N GLY A 300 -1.06 -4.51 23.94
CA GLY A 300 0.37 -4.13 23.92
C GLY A 300 0.69 -2.84 24.67
N GLY A 301 1.96 -2.76 25.09
CA GLY A 301 2.46 -1.74 26.01
C GLY A 301 2.77 -0.38 25.36
N PRO A 302 2.98 0.66 26.19
CA PRO A 302 3.39 2.00 25.73
C PRO A 302 4.54 2.02 24.73
N ILE A 303 5.57 1.19 24.89
CA ILE A 303 6.75 1.17 24.02
C ILE A 303 6.37 0.75 22.58
N ASN A 304 5.61 -0.33 22.45
CA ASN A 304 5.13 -0.85 21.16
C ASN A 304 4.27 0.20 20.44
N ARG A 305 3.29 0.80 21.14
CA ARG A 305 2.42 1.87 20.59
C ARG A 305 3.19 3.10 20.14
N ALA A 306 4.17 3.55 20.94
CA ALA A 306 5.03 4.68 20.57
C ALA A 306 5.84 4.37 19.30
N ARG A 307 6.33 3.13 19.16
CA ARG A 307 7.08 2.70 17.98
C ARG A 307 6.18 2.55 16.74
N VAL A 308 4.93 2.07 16.85
CA VAL A 308 3.96 2.09 15.74
C VAL A 308 3.74 3.53 15.24
N ARG A 309 3.47 4.48 16.13
CA ARG A 309 3.22 5.88 15.75
C ARG A 309 4.40 6.46 15.01
N ARG A 310 5.61 6.29 15.55
CA ARG A 310 6.84 6.75 14.91
C ARG A 310 7.05 6.10 13.54
N LEU A 311 6.88 4.79 13.39
CA LEU A 311 7.02 4.11 12.09
C LEU A 311 5.99 4.63 11.05
N LEU A 312 4.77 4.97 11.46
CA LEU A 312 3.76 5.56 10.59
C LEU A 312 4.07 7.03 10.20
N GLU A 313 4.89 7.70 10.98
CA GLU A 313 5.44 9.04 10.72
C GLU A 313 6.71 8.96 9.86
N GLU A 314 7.65 8.06 10.17
CA GLU A 314 8.82 7.71 9.34
C GLU A 314 8.36 7.41 7.90
N LEU A 315 7.32 6.58 7.71
CA LEU A 315 6.79 6.26 6.38
C LEU A 315 6.05 7.42 5.68
N ARG A 316 5.62 8.46 6.41
CA ARG A 316 5.01 9.66 5.79
C ARG A 316 6.05 10.49 5.06
N ASP A 317 7.26 10.53 5.61
CA ASP A 317 8.33 11.42 5.17
C ASP A 317 9.30 10.73 4.20
N LEU A 318 9.03 9.48 3.83
CA LEU A 318 9.73 8.69 2.81
C LEU A 318 9.03 8.74 1.46
N GLU A 319 9.82 8.75 0.39
CA GLU A 319 9.34 8.43 -0.96
C GLU A 319 8.96 6.93 -1.02
N LEU A 320 7.75 6.63 -1.50
CA LEU A 320 7.15 5.29 -1.43
C LEU A 320 7.59 4.35 -2.57
N GLU A 321 8.87 4.40 -2.93
CA GLU A 321 9.47 3.51 -3.93
C GLU A 321 10.10 2.26 -3.28
N PRO A 322 10.29 1.15 -4.03
CA PRO A 322 11.03 -0.02 -3.57
C PRO A 322 12.42 0.34 -3.07
N GLY A 323 12.84 -0.29 -1.98
CA GLY A 323 14.05 0.08 -1.28
C GLY A 323 13.94 -0.06 0.23
N TRP A 324 15.10 -0.30 0.83
CA TRP A 324 15.24 -0.73 2.21
C TRP A 324 14.53 0.17 3.24
N ALA A 325 14.50 1.50 3.05
CA ALA A 325 13.89 2.39 4.03
C ALA A 325 12.38 2.11 4.18
N VAL A 326 11.66 2.07 3.05
CA VAL A 326 10.23 1.76 2.97
C VAL A 326 9.96 0.32 3.43
N GLU A 327 10.70 -0.64 2.87
CA GLU A 327 10.54 -2.07 3.17
C GLU A 327 10.71 -2.36 4.66
N GLN A 328 11.74 -1.81 5.27
CA GLN A 328 12.01 -2.02 6.69
C GLN A 328 10.98 -1.37 7.58
N VAL A 329 10.53 -0.15 7.26
CA VAL A 329 9.46 0.50 8.03
C VAL A 329 8.16 -0.31 7.92
N VAL A 330 7.82 -0.82 6.73
CA VAL A 330 6.64 -1.68 6.52
C VAL A 330 6.74 -3.01 7.25
N LYS A 331 7.90 -3.70 7.19
CA LYS A 331 8.12 -4.94 7.96
C LYS A 331 7.99 -4.67 9.46
N LYS A 332 8.59 -3.60 9.97
CA LYS A 332 8.50 -3.20 11.39
C LYS A 332 7.08 -2.78 11.79
N LEU A 333 6.27 -2.24 10.88
CA LEU A 333 4.86 -1.97 11.10
C LEU A 333 4.03 -3.26 11.18
N PHE A 334 4.23 -4.20 10.25
CA PHE A 334 3.59 -5.52 10.27
C PHE A 334 3.76 -6.16 11.64
N CYS A 335 5.01 -6.43 11.97
CA CYS A 335 5.56 -6.72 13.28
C CYS A 335 4.84 -6.06 14.46
N GLN A 336 4.93 -4.73 14.60
CA GLN A 336 4.44 -4.02 15.79
C GLN A 336 2.93 -4.13 15.97
N LEU A 337 2.20 -4.39 14.87
CA LEU A 337 0.76 -4.56 14.86
C LEU A 337 0.32 -6.02 14.98
N THR A 338 1.13 -6.99 14.51
CA THR A 338 0.82 -8.43 14.59
C THR A 338 1.33 -9.10 15.85
N SER A 339 2.31 -8.52 16.56
CA SER A 339 2.76 -9.03 17.86
C SER A 339 2.75 -7.92 18.91
N ARG A 340 1.87 -8.09 19.90
CA ARG A 340 1.42 -7.03 20.83
C ARG A 340 1.88 -7.28 22.26
N TYR A 341 3.20 -7.40 22.44
CA TYR A 341 3.83 -7.49 23.76
C TYR A 341 3.42 -6.34 24.69
N THR A 342 3.21 -6.67 25.97
CA THR A 342 3.32 -5.70 27.06
C THR A 342 4.80 -5.37 27.34
N ASP A 343 5.07 -4.21 27.91
CA ASP A 343 6.43 -3.81 28.28
C ASP A 343 7.09 -4.79 29.28
N ALA A 344 6.29 -5.54 30.06
CA ALA A 344 6.76 -6.59 30.97
C ALA A 344 7.20 -7.84 30.21
N GLN A 345 6.31 -8.45 29.42
CA GLN A 345 6.65 -9.63 28.60
C GLN A 345 7.87 -9.39 27.71
N ASN A 346 8.00 -8.16 27.20
CA ASN A 346 9.15 -7.74 26.41
C ASN A 346 10.48 -7.71 27.22
N ARG A 347 10.46 -7.30 28.49
CA ARG A 347 11.63 -7.42 29.38
C ARG A 347 11.93 -8.88 29.70
N ASP A 348 10.90 -9.66 30.03
CA ASP A 348 11.04 -11.09 30.34
C ASP A 348 11.65 -11.86 29.15
N GLU A 349 11.27 -11.49 27.92
CA GLU A 349 11.81 -12.06 26.68
C GLU A 349 13.25 -11.61 26.43
N LEU A 350 13.57 -10.31 26.58
CA LEU A 350 14.95 -9.79 26.53
C LEU A 350 15.85 -10.51 27.53
N ASP A 351 15.38 -10.75 28.76
CA ASP A 351 16.14 -11.44 29.79
C ASP A 351 16.26 -12.93 29.47
N ARG A 352 15.25 -13.59 28.90
CA ARG A 352 15.39 -14.98 28.41
C ARG A 352 16.49 -15.11 27.36
N HIS A 353 16.59 -14.17 26.42
CA HIS A 353 17.66 -14.15 25.42
C HIS A 353 19.04 -13.98 26.04
N ARG A 354 19.18 -13.09 27.03
CA ARG A 354 20.44 -12.91 27.78
C ARG A 354 20.88 -14.19 28.47
N HIS A 355 19.96 -14.90 29.15
CA HIS A 355 20.26 -16.16 29.82
C HIS A 355 20.64 -17.25 28.82
N LEU A 356 19.86 -17.45 27.75
CA LEU A 356 20.15 -18.46 26.73
C LEU A 356 21.56 -18.28 26.14
N VAL A 357 21.98 -17.05 25.83
CA VAL A 357 23.31 -16.84 25.25
C VAL A 357 24.43 -16.89 26.30
N ALA A 358 24.16 -16.51 27.56
CA ALA A 358 25.10 -16.80 28.65
C ALA A 358 25.32 -18.32 28.81
N ASP A 359 24.25 -19.12 28.75
CA ASP A 359 24.34 -20.59 28.80
C ASP A 359 25.10 -21.16 27.60
N LEU A 360 24.90 -20.61 26.39
CA LEU A 360 25.67 -20.97 25.19
C LEU A 360 27.14 -20.61 25.30
N ALA A 361 27.46 -19.43 25.82
CA ALA A 361 28.84 -18.99 26.03
C ALA A 361 29.54 -19.84 27.11
N ASN A 362 28.82 -20.24 28.16
CA ASN A 362 29.30 -21.18 29.17
C ASN A 362 29.47 -22.62 28.64
N ALA A 363 28.71 -22.99 27.60
CA ALA A 363 28.83 -24.27 26.91
C ALA A 363 29.92 -24.32 25.82
N LEU A 364 30.53 -23.16 25.48
CA LEU A 364 31.71 -23.14 24.62
C LEU A 364 32.90 -23.82 25.33
N ASP A 365 33.67 -24.57 24.57
CA ASP A 365 34.89 -25.19 25.09
C ASP A 365 35.93 -24.10 25.45
N PRO A 366 36.51 -24.10 26.67
CA PRO A 366 37.48 -23.09 27.10
C PRO A 366 38.73 -22.96 26.21
N GLN A 367 39.04 -23.95 25.36
CA GLN A 367 40.14 -23.87 24.40
C GLN A 367 39.80 -23.03 23.16
N ILE A 368 38.52 -22.71 22.93
CA ILE A 368 38.04 -21.91 21.79
C ILE A 368 37.30 -20.64 22.20
N SER A 369 37.00 -20.42 23.48
CA SER A 369 36.32 -19.21 23.97
C SER A 369 37.02 -17.92 23.53
N ASP A 370 38.34 -17.97 23.40
CA ASP A 370 39.19 -16.85 22.97
C ASP A 370 39.20 -16.63 21.46
N GLN A 371 38.63 -17.56 20.68
CA GLN A 371 38.63 -17.60 19.21
C GLN A 371 37.24 -17.31 18.60
N VAL A 372 36.17 -17.38 19.40
CA VAL A 372 34.78 -17.14 18.95
C VAL A 372 34.05 -16.17 19.89
N THR A 373 33.26 -15.29 19.30
CA THR A 373 32.26 -14.46 19.99
C THR A 373 30.88 -14.94 19.58
N LEU A 374 29.90 -14.92 20.49
CA LEU A 374 28.49 -15.11 20.14
C LEU A 374 27.80 -13.74 20.05
N ALA A 375 27.03 -13.54 18.99
CA ALA A 375 26.17 -12.37 18.83
C ALA A 375 24.72 -12.81 18.63
N LEU A 376 23.79 -12.00 19.15
CA LEU A 376 22.39 -12.08 18.76
C LEU A 376 22.20 -11.19 17.53
N THR A 377 21.82 -11.81 16.42
CA THR A 377 21.52 -11.13 15.16
C THR A 377 20.02 -10.98 15.04
N GLY A 378 19.53 -9.74 15.10
CA GLY A 378 18.11 -9.43 15.13
C GLY A 378 17.79 -8.32 16.13
N SER A 379 16.51 -8.17 16.50
CA SER A 379 15.96 -6.83 16.74
C SER A 379 15.18 -6.68 18.07
N MET A 380 15.86 -6.41 19.18
CA MET A 380 15.24 -6.23 20.51
C MET A 380 14.73 -4.80 20.78
N THR A 381 13.74 -4.59 21.66
CA THR A 381 13.07 -3.26 21.84
C THR A 381 13.96 -2.13 22.33
N GLY A 382 15.07 -2.47 22.98
CA GLY A 382 16.06 -1.49 23.42
C GLY A 382 17.18 -1.28 22.40
N ALA A 383 17.04 -1.76 21.16
CA ALA A 383 17.95 -1.39 20.08
C ALA A 383 17.80 0.11 19.77
N PRO A 384 18.87 0.78 19.32
CA PRO A 384 18.81 2.16 18.83
C PRO A 384 17.73 2.37 17.78
N GLU A 385 17.33 3.64 17.58
CA GLU A 385 16.20 4.00 16.74
C GLU A 385 16.34 3.43 15.32
N GLY A 386 15.54 2.41 15.04
CA GLY A 386 15.62 1.71 13.77
C GLY A 386 15.12 0.29 13.86
N ILE A 387 15.54 -0.51 14.84
CA ILE A 387 15.60 -1.97 14.61
C ILE A 387 14.94 -2.78 15.74
N TRP A 388 13.61 -2.88 15.66
CA TRP A 388 12.82 -3.82 16.44
C TRP A 388 12.03 -4.75 15.53
N HIS A 389 12.03 -6.04 15.86
CA HIS A 389 11.33 -7.11 15.18
C HIS A 389 10.83 -8.08 16.28
N PRO A 390 9.52 -8.33 16.40
CA PRO A 390 8.91 -9.18 17.43
C PRO A 390 8.95 -10.65 17.08
N TYR A 391 9.17 -10.96 15.79
CA TYR A 391 9.48 -12.29 15.33
C TYR A 391 10.89 -12.59 15.80
N PHE A 392 10.98 -13.18 16.98
CA PHE A 392 12.22 -13.75 17.49
C PHE A 392 12.68 -14.97 16.66
N SER A 393 11.89 -15.44 15.68
CA SER A 393 12.35 -16.32 14.59
C SER A 393 13.34 -15.67 13.62
N ASP A 394 13.44 -14.33 13.62
CA ASP A 394 14.51 -13.56 12.96
C ASP A 394 15.55 -13.10 14.02
N ILE A 395 15.69 -13.87 15.12
CA ILE A 395 16.76 -13.74 16.13
C ILE A 395 17.55 -15.05 16.21
N ASP A 396 18.66 -15.06 15.49
CA ASP A 396 19.64 -16.15 15.53
C ASP A 396 20.77 -15.87 16.54
N ILE A 397 21.42 -16.96 16.94
CA ILE A 397 22.80 -16.90 17.45
C ILE A 397 23.74 -16.99 16.26
N MET A 398 24.58 -15.97 16.08
CA MET A 398 25.64 -16.00 15.08
C MET A 398 27.01 -16.10 15.75
N PRO A 399 27.80 -17.14 15.44
CA PRO A 399 29.18 -17.21 15.87
C PRO A 399 30.07 -16.31 15.00
N LEU A 400 30.87 -15.48 15.64
CA LEU A 400 31.79 -14.53 15.01
C LEU A 400 33.22 -14.95 15.29
N PHE A 401 34.08 -14.77 14.30
CA PHE A 401 35.49 -15.15 14.35
C PHE A 401 36.33 -13.99 13.81
N ALA A 402 37.51 -13.76 14.38
CA ALA A 402 38.41 -12.69 13.95
C ALA A 402 39.08 -13.00 12.59
N THR A 403 39.13 -14.28 12.23
CA THR A 403 39.61 -14.86 10.97
C THR A 403 38.72 -16.05 10.61
N ALA A 404 38.81 -16.55 9.36
CA ALA A 404 38.02 -17.70 8.93
C ALA A 404 38.23 -18.93 9.87
N PRO A 405 37.14 -19.53 10.41
CA PRO A 405 37.25 -20.63 11.35
C PRO A 405 37.65 -21.94 10.66
N SER A 406 38.37 -22.80 11.38
CA SER A 406 38.59 -24.18 10.92
C SER A 406 37.30 -25.01 11.02
N PRO A 407 37.16 -26.11 10.24
CA PRO A 407 36.03 -27.03 10.36
C PRO A 407 35.85 -27.58 11.79
N ASP A 408 36.96 -27.85 12.48
CA ASP A 408 36.96 -28.36 13.86
C ASP A 408 36.46 -27.31 14.87
N LEU A 409 36.85 -26.04 14.69
CA LEU A 409 36.35 -24.92 15.50
C LEU A 409 34.83 -24.78 15.33
N LEU A 410 34.34 -24.84 14.09
CA LEU A 410 32.90 -24.77 13.80
C LEU A 410 32.13 -25.99 14.34
N ALA A 411 32.73 -27.19 14.29
CA ALA A 411 32.15 -28.40 14.88
C ALA A 411 31.96 -28.28 16.41
N ARG A 412 32.93 -27.70 17.12
CA ARG A 412 32.83 -27.43 18.57
C ARG A 412 31.78 -26.39 18.89
N VAL A 413 31.63 -25.35 18.07
CA VAL A 413 30.54 -24.35 18.20
C VAL A 413 29.16 -25.00 18.00
N ARG A 414 28.99 -25.88 17.00
CA ARG A 414 27.75 -26.66 16.83
C ARG A 414 27.43 -27.50 18.07
N GLN A 415 28.45 -28.18 18.61
CA GLN A 415 28.29 -29.00 19.81
C GLN A 415 27.82 -28.15 21.00
N ALA A 416 28.50 -27.03 21.29
CA ALA A 416 28.09 -26.08 22.34
C ALA A 416 26.64 -25.59 22.15
N TYR A 417 26.25 -25.26 20.92
CA TYR A 417 24.89 -24.84 20.59
C TYR A 417 23.82 -25.90 20.88
N THR A 418 24.15 -27.20 20.84
CA THR A 418 23.19 -28.26 21.21
C THR A 418 22.95 -28.41 22.71
N VAL A 419 23.83 -27.89 23.58
CA VAL A 419 23.80 -28.14 25.03
C VAL A 419 22.61 -27.46 25.75
N PRO A 420 22.37 -26.14 25.61
CA PRO A 420 21.31 -25.48 26.38
C PRO A 420 19.93 -25.64 25.76
N ARG A 421 18.91 -25.69 26.63
CA ARG A 421 17.50 -25.71 26.23
C ARG A 421 17.09 -24.35 25.70
N ARG A 422 16.70 -24.30 24.43
CA ARG A 422 16.31 -23.08 23.71
C ARG A 422 14.92 -23.20 23.06
N PRO A 423 14.25 -22.08 22.74
CA PRO A 423 13.08 -22.09 21.87
C PRO A 423 13.40 -22.67 20.49
N SER A 424 12.43 -23.32 19.84
CA SER A 424 12.62 -23.99 18.54
C SER A 424 12.92 -23.04 17.37
N TRP A 425 12.56 -21.77 17.52
CA TRP A 425 12.79 -20.69 16.56
C TRP A 425 14.11 -19.93 16.75
N VAL A 426 14.88 -20.23 17.82
CA VAL A 426 16.25 -19.71 17.94
C VAL A 426 17.15 -20.64 17.12
N HIS A 427 17.62 -20.18 15.97
CA HIS A 427 18.54 -20.94 15.14
C HIS A 427 20.00 -20.55 15.42
N LEU A 428 20.92 -21.46 15.10
CA LEU A 428 22.34 -21.12 14.95
C LEU A 428 22.48 -20.67 13.50
N ASN A 429 22.78 -19.40 13.27
CA ASN A 429 23.02 -18.91 11.92
C ASN A 429 24.38 -19.39 11.44
N GLU A 430 24.34 -20.60 10.88
CA GLU A 430 25.45 -21.21 10.19
C GLU A 430 25.47 -20.86 8.68
N GLY A 431 24.81 -19.78 8.25
CA GLY A 431 24.97 -19.24 6.89
C GLY A 431 26.44 -18.92 6.56
N ALA A 432 27.23 -18.64 7.60
CA ALA A 432 28.68 -18.55 7.55
C ALA A 432 29.41 -19.88 7.20
N ARG A 433 28.72 -21.00 6.97
CA ARG A 433 29.30 -22.31 6.58
C ARG A 433 30.13 -22.27 5.30
N GLU A 434 29.91 -21.28 4.44
CA GLU A 434 30.72 -21.02 3.22
C GLU A 434 31.28 -19.58 3.17
N GLY A 435 31.37 -18.91 4.33
CA GLY A 435 32.00 -17.58 4.46
C GLY A 435 31.07 -16.38 4.30
N VAL A 436 29.75 -16.53 4.48
CA VAL A 436 28.78 -15.42 4.36
C VAL A 436 27.96 -15.21 5.64
N ALA A 437 28.27 -14.14 6.37
CA ALA A 437 27.31 -13.45 7.24
C ALA A 437 27.80 -12.00 7.49
N GLY A 438 26.88 -11.05 7.76
CA GLY A 438 27.21 -9.64 7.96
C GLY A 438 26.85 -9.09 9.34
N LEU A 439 27.58 -8.06 9.81
CA LEU A 439 27.34 -7.19 10.99
C LEU A 439 27.71 -5.69 10.78
N THR A 440 26.94 -4.75 11.35
CA THR A 440 27.18 -3.30 11.54
C THR A 440 26.80 -2.91 13.02
N ARG A 441 26.59 -1.63 13.37
CA ARG A 441 26.32 -1.06 14.74
C ARG A 441 25.68 0.35 14.56
N ASP A 442 25.40 1.05 15.67
CA ASP A 442 24.79 2.39 15.76
C ASP A 442 25.83 3.54 15.82
N PRO A 443 25.59 4.74 15.27
CA PRO A 443 26.57 5.84 15.22
C PRO A 443 26.93 6.48 16.57
N ALA A 444 26.12 6.35 17.63
CA ALA A 444 26.55 6.77 18.97
C ALA A 444 27.63 5.83 19.55
N ASN A 445 27.68 4.59 19.04
CA ASN A 445 28.51 3.51 19.53
C ASN A 445 28.78 2.52 18.33
N GLY A 446 29.67 2.78 17.33
CA GLY A 446 29.73 2.11 15.97
C GLY A 446 30.87 1.10 15.59
N MET A 447 30.63 -0.10 14.97
CA MET A 447 31.58 -1.25 14.68
C MET A 447 30.99 -2.48 13.87
N PHE A 448 31.64 -2.99 12.80
CA PHE A 448 31.00 -3.75 11.67
C PHE A 448 31.83 -4.99 11.06
N VAL A 449 31.38 -5.95 10.17
CA VAL A 449 32.15 -6.90 9.21
C VAL A 449 31.26 -7.87 8.33
N ALA A 450 31.79 -8.39 7.19
CA ALA A 450 31.44 -9.64 6.43
C ALA A 450 32.63 -10.11 5.53
N ASP A 451 32.68 -11.35 4.98
CA ASP A 451 33.92 -11.90 4.31
C ASP A 451 33.84 -12.45 2.85
N GLN A 452 32.74 -12.25 2.11
CA GLN A 452 32.75 -12.30 0.63
C GLN A 452 32.29 -10.98 0.00
N LEU A 453 32.77 -9.85 0.54
CA LEU A 453 32.36 -8.50 0.13
C LEU A 453 32.59 -8.18 -1.37
N HIS A 454 33.45 -8.92 -2.06
CA HIS A 454 33.85 -8.65 -3.45
C HIS A 454 32.96 -9.32 -4.51
N THR A 455 32.07 -10.24 -4.12
CA THR A 455 31.09 -10.89 -5.02
C THR A 455 29.68 -10.32 -4.85
N LEU A 456 29.45 -9.47 -3.84
CA LEU A 456 28.16 -8.81 -3.61
C LEU A 456 27.84 -7.81 -4.71
N THR A 457 26.60 -7.82 -5.18
CA THR A 457 26.03 -6.67 -5.90
C THR A 457 25.95 -5.46 -4.97
N ALA A 458 25.91 -4.25 -5.54
CA ALA A 458 25.72 -3.02 -4.77
C ALA A 458 24.42 -3.03 -3.93
N VAL A 459 23.40 -3.77 -4.38
CA VAL A 459 22.12 -3.95 -3.67
C VAL A 459 22.29 -4.82 -2.43
N GLU A 460 23.01 -5.94 -2.55
CA GLU A 460 23.29 -6.85 -1.43
C GLU A 460 24.25 -6.22 -0.42
N ALA A 461 25.29 -5.52 -0.88
CA ALA A 461 26.18 -4.75 -0.01
C ALA A 461 25.41 -3.69 0.80
N GLY A 462 24.46 -2.99 0.15
CA GLY A 462 23.54 -2.09 0.82
C GLY A 462 22.61 -2.82 1.81
N LYS A 463 21.98 -3.93 1.41
CA LYS A 463 21.03 -4.69 2.25
C LYS A 463 21.71 -5.26 3.49
N LEU A 464 22.87 -5.89 3.29
CA LEU A 464 23.75 -6.34 4.35
C LEU A 464 24.08 -5.17 5.24
N GLY A 465 24.75 -4.10 4.79
CA GLY A 465 25.22 -2.95 5.61
C GLY A 465 24.21 -2.25 6.54
N ARG A 466 22.92 -2.64 6.52
CA ARG A 466 21.81 -2.05 7.27
C ARG A 466 21.02 -3.02 8.17
N LEU A 467 20.90 -4.31 7.83
CA LEU A 467 20.41 -5.40 8.73
C LEU A 467 21.27 -5.59 9.99
N VAL A 468 22.46 -5.11 9.79
CA VAL A 468 23.75 -5.39 10.36
C VAL A 468 23.92 -4.31 11.46
N ALA A 469 23.22 -3.17 11.39
CA ALA A 469 23.32 -2.02 12.28
C ALA A 469 22.89 -2.18 13.77
N PRO A 470 22.16 -3.23 14.22
CA PRO A 470 21.68 -3.31 15.60
C PRO A 470 22.45 -4.27 16.52
N MET A 471 23.39 -5.07 15.99
CA MET A 471 23.79 -6.29 16.68
C MET A 471 24.46 -6.05 18.02
N ARG A 472 24.23 -6.99 18.94
CA ARG A 472 24.78 -6.96 20.29
C ARG A 472 25.75 -8.12 20.49
N HIS A 473 26.94 -7.78 20.99
CA HIS A 473 27.84 -8.76 21.60
C HIS A 473 27.16 -9.38 22.82
N VAL A 474 27.10 -10.72 22.86
CA VAL A 474 26.57 -11.46 24.01
C VAL A 474 27.45 -12.71 24.22
N GLY A 475 28.56 -12.55 24.93
CA GLY A 475 29.42 -13.66 25.36
C GLY A 475 30.46 -14.15 24.34
N GLY A 476 31.39 -14.96 24.84
CA GLY A 476 32.64 -15.27 24.13
C GLY A 476 33.69 -14.17 24.26
N SER A 477 34.73 -14.20 23.43
CA SER A 477 35.86 -13.25 23.53
C SER A 477 35.48 -11.82 23.11
N PRO A 478 35.66 -10.81 23.98
CA PRO A 478 35.52 -9.41 23.59
C PRO A 478 36.57 -8.97 22.57
N ALA A 479 37.79 -9.52 22.67
CA ALA A 479 38.89 -9.18 21.77
C ALA A 479 38.63 -9.65 20.32
N VAL A 480 37.96 -10.80 20.14
CA VAL A 480 37.52 -11.28 18.83
C VAL A 480 36.45 -10.36 18.24
N PHE A 481 35.48 -9.92 19.05
CA PHE A 481 34.49 -8.95 18.63
C PHE A 481 35.15 -7.63 18.17
N GLU A 482 36.03 -7.05 19.00
CA GLU A 482 36.75 -5.82 18.66
C GLU A 482 37.70 -5.97 17.45
N ALA A 483 38.31 -7.14 17.24
CA ALA A 483 39.18 -7.40 16.11
C ALA A 483 38.39 -7.50 14.79
N PHE A 484 37.34 -8.33 14.81
CA PHE A 484 36.34 -8.43 13.74
C PHE A 484 35.87 -7.02 13.36
N THR A 485 35.47 -6.21 14.34
CA THR A 485 34.81 -4.95 14.03
C THR A 485 35.71 -3.84 13.50
N ARG A 486 36.95 -3.75 13.98
CA ARG A 486 37.96 -2.83 13.42
C ARG A 486 38.27 -3.15 11.95
N ALA A 487 38.14 -4.40 11.52
CA ALA A 487 38.45 -4.82 10.15
C ALA A 487 37.45 -4.32 9.10
N HIS A 488 36.18 -4.02 9.48
CA HIS A 488 35.22 -3.44 8.53
C HIS A 488 35.41 -1.94 8.38
N ASP A 489 35.55 -1.22 9.50
CA ASP A 489 35.60 0.25 9.50
C ASP A 489 36.77 0.80 8.67
N ALA A 490 37.81 -0.01 8.49
CA ALA A 490 38.94 0.27 7.60
C ALA A 490 38.62 0.08 6.11
N ARG A 491 37.71 -0.83 5.75
CA ARG A 491 37.36 -1.17 4.35
C ARG A 491 36.26 -0.28 3.76
N THR A 492 35.31 0.20 4.57
CA THR A 492 34.23 1.13 4.13
C THR A 492 34.66 2.59 3.94
N ARG A 493 35.96 2.90 4.09
CA ARG A 493 36.52 4.24 3.84
C ARG A 493 37.33 4.33 2.54
N VAL A 494 37.36 3.25 1.75
CA VAL A 494 38.21 3.10 0.54
C VAL A 494 37.38 2.91 -0.74
N ALA A 495 36.06 2.74 -0.60
CA ALA A 495 35.06 2.74 -1.66
C ALA A 495 34.06 3.88 -1.43
#